data_AF-F9GN08-F1
#
_entry.id   AF-F9GN08-F1
#
_cell.length_a   1.000
_cell.length_b   1.000
_cell.length_c   1.000
_cell.angle_alpha   90.00
_cell.angle_beta   90.00
_cell.angle_gamma   90.00
#
_symmetry.space_group_name_H-M   'P 1'
#
loop_
_entity.id
_entity.type
_entity.pdbx_description
1 polymer ?
#
loop_
_entity_poly.entity_id
_entity_poly.type
_entity_poly.pdbx_seq_one_letter_code
_entity_poly.pdbx_strand_id
1 'polypeptide(L)'
;MSATNKIQQWAEEQGLDKPLFIQTENSERVKEQIQDAIELTEEYGVFTYPYVVIGGKYVLTASTLYNDDYSVAVLDFLVNKIEQEQK
;
A
#
# COMPACT_ATOMS: atom_id res chain seq x y z
N MET A 1 -13.12 25.28 -4.08
CA MET A 1 -11.77 24.69 -3.92
C MET A 1 -11.85 23.22 -4.28
N SER A 2 -10.98 22.73 -5.17
CA SER A 2 -10.89 21.30 -5.52
C SER A 2 -10.39 20.48 -4.33
N ALA A 3 -10.67 19.17 -4.28
CA ALA A 3 -10.16 18.26 -3.26
C ALA A 3 -8.62 18.25 -3.21
N THR A 4 -7.97 18.33 -4.37
CA THR A 4 -6.51 18.44 -4.53
C THR A 4 -5.93 19.62 -3.75
N ASN A 5 -6.58 20.79 -3.81
CA ASN A 5 -6.11 21.98 -3.09
C ASN A 5 -6.16 21.80 -1.57
N LYS A 6 -7.07 20.96 -1.05
CA LYS A 6 -7.15 20.67 0.39
C LYS A 6 -6.01 19.77 0.85
N ILE A 7 -5.64 18.77 0.05
CA ILE A 7 -4.51 17.88 0.35
C ILE A 7 -3.19 18.65 0.33
N GLN A 8 -2.99 19.51 -0.67
CA GLN A 8 -1.80 20.36 -0.77
C GLN A 8 -1.69 21.35 0.40
N GLN A 9 -2.82 21.92 0.84
CA GLN A 9 -2.84 22.79 2.02
C GLN A 9 -2.54 22.01 3.30
N TRP A 10 -3.15 20.84 3.48
CA TRP A 10 -2.85 19.98 4.63
C TRP A 10 -1.37 19.58 4.65
N ALA A 11 -0.78 19.24 3.50
CA ALA A 11 0.64 18.90 3.39
C ALA A 11 1.55 20.05 3.88
N GLU A 12 1.23 21.28 3.47
CA GLU A 12 1.91 22.50 3.96
C GLU A 12 1.75 22.68 5.48
N GLU A 13 0.54 22.45 6.02
CA GLU A 13 0.27 22.47 7.47
C GLU A 13 1.05 21.40 8.25
N GLN A 14 1.40 20.27 7.62
CA GLN A 14 2.28 19.23 8.18
C GLN A 14 3.78 19.58 8.07
N GLY A 15 4.13 20.73 7.48
CA GLY A 15 5.51 21.16 7.30
C GLY A 15 6.18 20.60 6.04
N LEU A 16 5.42 20.07 5.08
CA LEU A 16 5.96 19.68 3.78
C LEU A 16 6.13 20.90 2.87
N ASP A 17 7.19 20.87 2.04
CA ASP A 17 7.40 21.90 1.01
C ASP A 17 6.32 21.78 -0.07
N LYS A 18 5.43 22.78 -0.13
CA LYS A 18 4.27 22.78 -1.01
C LYS A 18 4.64 22.78 -2.51
N PRO A 19 5.56 23.64 -3.01
CA PRO A 19 6.02 23.56 -4.39
C PRO A 19 6.55 22.17 -4.77
N LEU A 20 7.38 21.55 -3.92
CA LEU A 20 7.95 20.22 -4.15
C LEU A 20 6.88 19.13 -4.09
N PHE A 21 5.92 19.23 -3.17
CA PHE A 21 4.79 18.32 -3.08
C PHE A 21 3.96 18.34 -4.37
N ILE A 22 3.60 19.54 -4.85
CA ILE A 22 2.82 19.71 -6.09
C ILE A 22 3.61 19.18 -7.29
N GLN A 23 4.92 19.45 -7.36
CA GLN A 23 5.77 18.93 -8.43
C GLN A 23 5.81 17.40 -8.41
N THR A 24 5.95 16.79 -7.24
CA THR A 24 6.01 15.33 -7.07
C THR A 24 4.66 14.69 -7.39
N GLU A 25 3.57 15.24 -6.88
CA GLU A 25 2.19 14.79 -7.13
C GLU A 25 1.88 14.71 -8.63
N ASN A 26 2.38 15.67 -9.42
CA ASN A 26 2.16 15.73 -10.87
C ASN A 26 3.24 15.03 -11.71
N SER A 27 4.22 14.40 -11.07
CA SER A 27 5.33 13.75 -11.78
C SER A 27 4.91 12.47 -12.49
N GLU A 28 5.58 12.14 -13.59
CA GLU A 28 5.33 10.87 -14.32
C GLU A 28 5.56 9.65 -13.42
N ARG A 29 6.55 9.72 -12.52
CA ARG A 29 6.82 8.66 -11.54
C ARG A 29 5.59 8.35 -10.68
N VAL A 30 4.88 9.35 -10.19
CA VAL A 30 3.67 9.13 -9.39
C VAL A 30 2.55 8.53 -10.24
N LYS A 31 2.42 8.93 -11.51
CA LYS A 31 1.45 8.32 -12.43
C LYS A 31 1.75 6.85 -12.69
N GLU A 32 3.00 6.50 -12.94
CA GLU A 32 3.46 5.11 -13.08
C GLU A 32 3.14 4.30 -11.82
N GLN A 33 3.48 4.83 -10.63
CA GLN A 33 3.19 4.16 -9.36
C GLN A 33 1.68 3.96 -9.11
N ILE A 34 0.83 4.90 -9.54
CA ILE A 34 -0.63 4.74 -9.47
C ILE A 34 -1.09 3.62 -10.39
N GLN A 35 -0.58 3.57 -11.62
CA GLN A 35 -0.93 2.54 -12.59
C GLN A 35 -0.51 1.15 -12.10
N ASP A 36 0.73 1.02 -11.61
CA ASP A 36 1.23 -0.23 -11.02
C ASP A 36 0.36 -0.67 -9.82
N ALA A 37 -0.04 0.27 -8.96
CA ALA A 37 -0.88 -0.05 -7.81
C ALA A 37 -2.28 -0.54 -8.23
N ILE A 38 -2.87 0.04 -9.28
CA ILE A 38 -4.14 -0.41 -9.86
C ILE A 38 -3.98 -1.83 -10.40
N GLU A 39 -2.98 -2.08 -11.22
CA GLU A 39 -2.71 -3.39 -11.83
C GLU A 39 -2.48 -4.47 -10.77
N LEU A 40 -1.68 -4.19 -9.74
CA LEU A 40 -1.47 -5.12 -8.64
C LEU A 40 -2.76 -5.39 -7.86
N THR A 41 -3.60 -4.39 -7.64
CA THR A 41 -4.88 -4.56 -6.94
C THR A 41 -5.83 -5.45 -7.74
N GLU A 42 -5.88 -5.27 -9.06
CA GLU A 42 -6.66 -6.11 -9.97
C GLU A 42 -6.11 -7.54 -10.03
N GLU A 43 -4.78 -7.70 -10.11
CA GLU A 43 -4.09 -8.99 -10.15
C GLU A 43 -4.37 -9.83 -8.89
N TYR A 44 -4.26 -9.23 -7.70
CA TYR A 44 -4.52 -9.95 -6.45
C TYR A 44 -6.01 -10.10 -6.12
N GLY A 45 -6.89 -9.38 -6.82
CA GLY A 45 -8.34 -9.50 -6.67
C GLY A 45 -8.86 -9.09 -5.29
N VAL A 46 -8.16 -8.18 -4.60
CA VAL A 46 -8.52 -7.75 -3.24
C VAL A 46 -9.18 -6.39 -3.27
N PHE A 47 -10.48 -6.37 -2.98
CA PHE A 47 -11.29 -5.15 -2.96
C PHE A 47 -11.68 -4.71 -1.54
N THR A 48 -10.98 -5.23 -0.53
CA THR A 48 -11.23 -4.94 0.88
C THR A 48 -9.97 -4.41 1.55
N TYR A 49 -10.15 -3.55 2.55
CA TYR A 49 -9.05 -2.95 3.31
C TYR A 49 -9.25 -3.21 4.81
N PRO A 50 -8.17 -3.40 5.61
CA PRO A 50 -6.78 -3.59 5.19
C PRO A 50 -6.52 -5.00 4.64
N TYR A 51 -5.50 -5.13 3.78
CA TYR A 51 -4.97 -6.40 3.29
C TYR A 51 -3.44 -6.34 3.13
N VAL A 52 -2.80 -7.52 3.09
CA VAL A 52 -1.36 -7.67 2.86
C VAL A 52 -1.13 -8.80 1.86
N VAL A 53 -0.20 -8.60 0.94
CA VAL A 53 0.26 -9.64 0.02
C VAL A 53 1.70 -10.00 0.36
N ILE A 54 1.97 -11.29 0.56
CA ILE A 54 3.30 -11.79 0.94
C ILE A 54 3.85 -12.65 -0.19
N GLY A 55 5.03 -12.27 -0.68
CA GLY A 55 5.76 -12.99 -1.73
C GLY A 55 4.98 -13.18 -3.03
N GLY A 56 4.02 -12.29 -3.32
CA GLY A 56 3.14 -12.37 -4.50
C GLY A 56 2.23 -13.61 -4.54
N LYS A 57 2.11 -14.35 -3.43
CA LYS A 57 1.45 -15.67 -3.40
C LYS A 57 0.35 -15.75 -2.35
N TYR A 58 0.59 -15.16 -1.18
CA TYR A 58 -0.34 -15.23 -0.07
C TYR A 58 -1.01 -13.89 0.14
N VAL A 59 -2.34 -13.88 0.00
CA VAL A 59 -3.18 -12.72 0.26
C VAL A 59 -3.85 -12.89 1.62
N LEU A 60 -3.61 -11.95 2.53
CA LEU A 60 -4.25 -11.89 3.83
C LEU A 60 -5.18 -10.68 3.88
N THR A 61 -6.44 -10.92 4.25
CA THR A 61 -7.43 -9.86 4.47
C THR A 61 -7.80 -9.82 5.95
N ALA A 62 -8.32 -8.69 6.42
CA ALA A 62 -8.84 -8.57 7.79
C ALA A 62 -9.89 -9.64 8.14
N SER A 63 -10.65 -10.16 7.17
CA SER A 63 -11.62 -11.25 7.42
C SER A 63 -10.98 -12.62 7.66
N THR A 64 -9.74 -12.81 7.22
CA THR A 64 -8.96 -14.04 7.44
C THR A 64 -8.10 -13.98 8.72
N LEU A 65 -7.99 -12.81 9.32
CA LEU A 65 -7.14 -12.53 10.47
C LEU A 65 -7.99 -12.16 11.68
N TYR A 66 -7.78 -12.87 12.80
CA TYR A 66 -8.69 -12.77 13.95
C TYR A 66 -8.44 -11.52 14.82
N ASN A 67 -7.17 -11.20 15.06
CA ASN A 67 -6.71 -10.04 15.81
C ASN A 67 -5.28 -9.66 15.38
N ASP A 68 -4.78 -8.52 15.85
CA ASP A 68 -3.49 -7.98 15.44
C ASP A 68 -2.32 -8.92 15.77
N ASP A 69 -2.31 -9.51 16.97
CA ASP A 69 -1.25 -10.45 17.40
C ASP A 69 -1.20 -11.71 16.50
N TYR A 70 -2.38 -12.26 16.18
CA TYR A 70 -2.52 -13.39 15.27
C TYR A 70 -2.11 -13.02 13.84
N SER A 71 -2.40 -11.78 13.42
CA SER A 71 -1.99 -11.25 12.12
C SER A 71 -0.48 -11.26 11.97
N VAL A 72 0.24 -10.73 12.97
CA VAL A 72 1.70 -10.70 12.99
C VAL A 72 2.29 -12.12 12.99
N ALA A 73 1.73 -13.04 13.79
CA ALA A 73 2.20 -14.43 13.80
C ALA A 73 2.04 -15.14 12.44
N VAL A 74 0.92 -14.91 11.75
CA VAL A 74 0.68 -15.48 10.41
C VAL A 74 1.62 -14.85 9.37
N LEU A 75 1.87 -13.53 9.47
CA LEU A 75 2.85 -12.84 8.63
C LEU A 75 4.24 -13.47 8.79
N ASP A 76 4.73 -13.60 10.02
CA ASP A 76 6.03 -14.19 10.32
C ASP A 76 6.14 -15.63 9.80
N PHE A 77 5.09 -16.45 9.99
CA PHE A 77 5.06 -17.81 9.48
C PHE A 77 5.19 -17.87 7.95
N LEU A 78 4.44 -17.03 7.24
CA LEU A 78 4.42 -17.03 5.77
C LEU A 78 5.72 -16.48 5.17
N VAL A 79 6.32 -15.46 5.79
CA VAL A 79 7.64 -14.95 5.38
C VAL A 79 8.69 -16.04 5.53
N ASN A 80 8.79 -16.66 6.71
CA ASN A 80 9.75 -17.76 6.95
C ASN A 80 9.55 -18.93 5.98
N LYS A 81 8.31 -19.26 5.66
CA LYS A 81 7.99 -20.31 4.69
C LYS A 81 8.49 -19.97 3.29
N ILE A 82 8.25 -18.75 2.81
CA ILE A 82 8.71 -18.32 1.48
C ILE A 82 10.24 -18.34 1.40
N GLU A 83 10.93 -17.85 2.43
CA GLU A 83 12.40 -17.87 2.48
C GLU A 83 12.98 -19.29 2.43
N GLN A 84 12.28 -20.28 3.00
CA GLN A 84 12.67 -21.68 2.90
C GLN A 84 12.38 -22.29 1.53
N GLU A 85 11.27 -21.91 0.87
CA GLU A 85 10.92 -22.36 -0.48
C GLU A 85 11.86 -21.79 -1.55
N GLN A 86 12.54 -20.67 -1.28
CA GLN A 86 13.50 -20.02 -2.19
C GLN A 86 14.96 -20.46 -2.01
N LYS A 87 15.26 -21.30 -1.00
CA LYS A 87 16.59 -21.91 -0.77
C LYS A 87 16.74 -23.24 -1.49
#